data_AF-A0AAC8VPP5-F1
#
_entry.id   AF-A0AAC8VPP5-F1
#
_cell.length_a   1.000
_cell.length_b   1.000
_cell.length_c   1.000
_cell.angle_alpha   90.00
_cell.angle_beta   90.00
_cell.angle_gamma   90.00
#
_symmetry.space_group_name_H-M   'P 1'
#
loop_
_entity.id
_entity.type
_entity.pdbx_description
1 polymer ?
#
loop_
_entity_poly.entity_id
_entity_poly.type
_entity_poly.pdbx_seq_one_letter_code
_entity_poly.pdbx_strand_id
1 'polypeptide(L)'
;MKLILTMVLSGGVMLSVPALASGEESWQALFSEMNKACVSAAGGKDVQTSKPILFPDETGMAGLLMKSTMPKMKQKISLICLYDKAKKKAFVSEYTW
;
A
#
# COMPACT_ATOMS: atom_id res chain seq x y z
N MET A 1 -56.18 -14.39 37.93
CA MET A 1 -54.86 -15.06 37.91
C MET A 1 -54.85 -16.13 36.83
N LYS A 2 -54.12 -15.88 35.75
CA LYS A 2 -53.58 -16.91 34.86
C LYS A 2 -52.38 -16.29 34.16
N LEU A 3 -51.20 -16.49 34.76
CA LEU A 3 -49.91 -16.17 34.15
C LEU A 3 -49.72 -17.13 32.97
N ILE A 4 -49.72 -16.60 31.75
CA ILE A 4 -49.13 -17.30 30.61
C ILE A 4 -47.83 -16.56 30.32
N LEU A 5 -46.74 -17.13 30.82
CA LEU A 5 -45.37 -16.70 30.63
C LEU A 5 -44.96 -17.08 29.20
N THR A 6 -45.28 -16.23 28.22
CA THR A 6 -44.79 -16.39 26.85
C THR A 6 -43.34 -15.94 26.81
N MET A 7 -42.42 -16.90 26.92
CA MET A 7 -40.98 -16.71 26.81
C MET A 7 -40.63 -16.27 25.38
N VAL A 8 -40.50 -14.96 25.17
CA VAL A 8 -40.01 -14.36 23.91
C VAL A 8 -38.52 -14.66 23.80
N LEU A 9 -38.19 -15.72 23.07
CA LEU A 9 -36.82 -16.01 22.65
C LEU A 9 -36.49 -15.10 21.46
N SER A 10 -36.16 -13.84 21.73
CA SER A 10 -35.57 -12.93 20.73
C SER A 10 -34.15 -13.39 20.41
N GLY A 11 -34.05 -14.38 19.51
CA GLY A 11 -32.78 -14.79 18.90
C GLY A 11 -32.22 -13.63 18.06
N GLY A 12 -31.23 -12.93 18.59
CA GLY A 12 -30.46 -11.95 17.83
C GLY A 12 -29.71 -12.66 16.72
N VAL A 13 -30.15 -12.50 15.47
CA VAL A 13 -29.40 -12.91 14.28
C VAL A 13 -28.16 -12.00 14.22
N MET A 14 -27.05 -12.46 14.78
CA MET A 14 -25.76 -11.83 14.54
C MET A 14 -25.36 -12.15 13.11
N LEU A 15 -25.62 -11.19 12.20
CA LEU A 15 -25.08 -11.23 10.85
C LEU A 15 -23.56 -11.15 10.98
N SER A 16 -22.88 -12.28 10.82
CA SER A 16 -21.42 -12.33 10.71
C SER A 16 -21.02 -11.64 9.42
N VAL A 17 -20.56 -10.39 9.53
CA VAL A 17 -19.97 -9.66 8.41
C VAL A 17 -18.72 -10.45 7.98
N PRO A 18 -18.58 -10.82 6.69
CA PRO A 18 -17.37 -11.49 6.25
C PRO A 18 -16.18 -10.58 6.53
N ALA A 19 -15.18 -11.11 7.24
CA ALA A 19 -13.91 -10.46 7.39
C ALA A 19 -13.24 -10.44 6.00
N LEU A 20 -13.40 -9.33 5.28
CA LEU A 20 -12.70 -9.11 4.02
C LEU A 20 -11.23 -8.85 4.37
N ALA A 21 -10.42 -9.91 4.36
CA ALA A 21 -8.98 -9.75 4.28
C ALA A 21 -8.65 -8.92 3.02
N SER A 22 -7.63 -8.07 3.08
CA SER A 22 -7.19 -7.29 1.92
C SER A 22 -6.99 -8.20 0.70
N GLY A 23 -7.86 -8.07 -0.29
CA GLY A 23 -7.85 -8.89 -1.49
C GLY A 23 -6.71 -8.51 -2.43
N GLU A 24 -6.40 -9.38 -3.39
CA GLU A 24 -5.38 -9.15 -4.42
C GLU A 24 -5.56 -7.81 -5.15
N GLU A 25 -6.81 -7.43 -5.41
CA GLU A 25 -7.17 -6.15 -6.03
C GLU A 25 -6.67 -4.94 -5.22
N SER A 26 -6.82 -4.98 -3.89
CA SER A 26 -6.38 -3.89 -3.01
C SER A 26 -4.86 -3.74 -3.00
N TRP A 27 -4.14 -4.86 -3.06
CA TRP A 27 -2.68 -4.86 -3.18
C TRP A 27 -2.23 -4.32 -4.53
N GLN A 28 -2.88 -4.74 -5.61
CA GLN A 28 -2.56 -4.26 -6.95
C GLN A 28 -2.81 -2.76 -7.11
N ALA A 29 -3.91 -2.26 -6.53
CA ALA A 29 -4.21 -0.82 -6.48
C ALA A 29 -3.11 -0.05 -5.72
N LEU A 30 -2.71 -0.52 -4.53
CA LEU A 30 -1.64 0.08 -3.75
C LEU A 30 -0.32 0.12 -4.53
N PHE A 31 0.05 -0.98 -5.18
CA PHE A 31 1.31 -1.06 -5.91
C PHE A 31 1.32 -0.19 -7.14
N SER A 32 0.19 -0.08 -7.84
CA SER A 32 0.03 0.83 -8.98
C SER A 32 0.19 2.29 -8.54
N GLU A 33 -0.48 2.68 -7.43
CA GLU A 33 -0.40 4.03 -6.88
C GLU A 33 1.03 4.38 -6.43
N MET A 34 1.67 3.47 -5.69
CA MET A 34 3.05 3.63 -5.24
C MET A 34 4.03 3.75 -6.42
N ASN A 35 3.94 2.88 -7.42
CA ASN A 35 4.81 2.94 -8.60
C ASN A 35 4.69 4.29 -9.30
N LYS A 36 3.45 4.76 -9.52
CA LYS A 36 3.18 6.06 -10.13
C LYS A 36 3.80 7.21 -9.32
N ALA A 37 3.60 7.21 -8.00
CA ALA A 37 4.12 8.26 -7.12
C ALA A 37 5.66 8.28 -7.11
N CYS A 38 6.29 7.11 -6.98
CA CYS A 38 7.74 6.98 -6.96
C CYS A 38 8.38 7.38 -8.30
N VAL A 39 7.87 6.89 -9.42
CA VAL A 39 8.36 7.25 -10.77
C VAL A 39 8.22 8.74 -11.01
N SER A 40 7.09 9.34 -10.62
CA SER A 40 6.89 10.80 -10.71
C SER A 40 7.91 11.57 -9.87
N ALA A 41 8.14 11.16 -8.62
CA ALA A 41 9.10 11.80 -7.72
C ALA A 41 10.56 11.64 -8.20
N ALA A 42 10.87 10.57 -8.92
CA ALA A 42 12.19 10.32 -9.51
C ALA A 42 12.45 11.07 -10.84
N GLY A 43 11.50 11.88 -11.33
CA GLY A 43 11.65 12.64 -12.57
C GLY A 43 11.05 11.98 -13.83
N GLY A 44 10.31 10.88 -13.67
CA GLY A 44 9.36 10.34 -14.64
C GLY A 44 9.91 9.57 -15.84
N LYS A 45 11.11 9.90 -16.34
CA LYS A 45 11.69 9.28 -17.54
C LYS A 45 12.75 8.24 -17.20
N ASP A 46 12.71 7.11 -17.91
CA ASP A 46 13.72 6.02 -17.86
C ASP A 46 14.01 5.48 -16.45
N VAL A 47 12.93 5.27 -15.69
CA VAL A 47 12.99 4.72 -14.34
C VAL A 47 12.53 3.26 -14.35
N GLN A 48 13.39 2.36 -13.91
CA GLN A 48 13.04 0.96 -13.67
C GLN A 48 12.73 0.78 -12.18
N THR A 49 11.69 0.01 -11.85
CA THR A 49 11.27 -0.26 -10.47
C THR A 49 11.42 -1.74 -10.13
N SER A 50 11.70 -2.03 -8.86
CA SER A 50 11.70 -3.39 -8.31
C SER A 50 10.28 -3.88 -7.99
N LYS A 51 10.17 -5.10 -7.45
CA LYS A 51 8.97 -5.49 -6.70
C LYS A 51 8.80 -4.58 -5.46
N PRO A 52 7.57 -4.35 -4.98
CA PRO A 52 7.30 -3.66 -3.73
C PRO A 52 8.04 -4.26 -2.53
N ILE A 53 8.59 -3.39 -1.70
CA ILE A 53 9.07 -3.72 -0.36
C ILE A 53 7.97 -3.31 0.61
N LEU A 54 7.42 -4.27 1.33
CA LEU A 54 6.38 -4.01 2.33
C LEU A 54 7.00 -3.96 3.71
N PHE A 55 6.67 -2.90 4.43
CA PHE A 55 7.01 -2.77 5.84
C PHE A 55 5.78 -3.11 6.70
N PRO A 56 5.97 -3.46 7.99
CA PRO A 56 4.86 -3.64 8.92
C PRO A 56 3.93 -2.43 8.92
N ASP A 57 2.64 -2.65 9.13
CA ASP A 57 1.62 -1.59 9.03
C ASP A 57 1.84 -0.42 10.00
N GLU A 58 2.45 -0.69 11.16
CA GLU A 58 2.86 0.29 12.16
C GLU A 58 3.76 1.39 11.59
N THR A 59 4.55 1.06 10.56
CA THR A 59 5.42 2.05 9.90
C THR A 59 4.63 3.01 9.01
N GLY A 60 3.47 2.59 8.50
CA GLY A 60 2.71 3.33 7.50
C GLY A 60 3.39 3.43 6.13
N MET A 61 4.49 2.70 5.89
CA MET A 61 5.31 2.85 4.69
C MET A 61 5.28 1.61 3.78
N ALA A 62 5.54 1.85 2.49
CA ALA A 62 5.97 0.86 1.51
C ALA A 62 7.18 1.42 0.74
N GLY A 63 7.91 0.58 0.02
CA GLY A 63 9.10 1.04 -0.69
C GLY A 63 9.31 0.38 -2.06
N LEU A 64 10.17 1.03 -2.85
CA LEU A 64 10.68 0.52 -4.11
C LEU A 64 12.18 0.79 -4.20
N LEU A 65 12.92 -0.18 -4.73
CA LEU A 65 14.24 0.09 -5.29
C LEU A 65 14.06 0.45 -6.76
N MET A 66 14.83 1.42 -7.20
CA MET A 66 14.69 1.97 -8.54
C MET A 66 16.07 2.19 -9.16
N LYS A 67 16.11 2.15 -10.49
CA LYS A 67 17.28 2.54 -11.28
C LYS A 67 16.85 3.61 -12.27
N SER A 68 17.59 4.71 -12.34
CA SER A 68 17.35 5.78 -13.29
C SER A 68 18.63 6.13 -14.04
N THR A 69 18.51 6.71 -15.23
CA THR A 69 19.65 7.24 -15.98
C THR A 69 19.62 8.76 -15.88
N MET A 70 20.68 9.36 -15.33
CA MET A 70 20.77 10.82 -15.27
C MET A 70 20.88 11.41 -16.68
N PRO A 71 19.96 12.29 -17.11
CA PRO A 71 19.92 12.80 -18.47
C PRO A 71 21.21 13.49 -18.91
N LYS A 72 21.87 14.18 -17.98
CA LYS A 72 23.10 14.95 -18.26
C LYS A 72 24.36 14.09 -18.36
N MET A 73 24.40 12.96 -17.65
CA MET A 73 25.64 12.19 -17.44
C MET A 73 25.59 10.79 -18.04
N LYS A 74 24.44 10.34 -18.57
CA LYS A 74 24.18 8.96 -19.03
C LYS A 74 24.56 7.88 -17.98
N GLN A 75 24.76 8.29 -16.74
CA GLN A 75 25.13 7.41 -15.64
C GLN A 75 23.88 6.80 -15.04
N LYS A 76 23.94 5.49 -14.78
CA LYS A 76 22.90 4.78 -14.04
C LYS A 76 23.09 5.08 -12.55
N ILE A 77 22.03 5.60 -11.93
CA ILE A 77 21.95 5.82 -10.49
C ILE A 77 20.95 4.85 -9.88
N SER A 78 21.20 4.49 -8.63
CA SER A 78 20.29 3.66 -7.85
C SER A 78 19.53 4.55 -6.88
N LEU A 79 18.21 4.39 -6.85
CA LEU A 79 17.32 5.20 -6.02
C LEU A 79 16.50 4.30 -5.10
N ILE A 80 16.21 4.80 -3.91
CA ILE A 80 15.24 4.23 -2.99
C ILE A 80 14.04 5.17 -2.94
N CYS A 81 12.84 4.60 -3.07
CA CYS A 81 11.60 5.31 -2.83
C CYS A 81 10.93 4.77 -1.57
N LEU A 82 10.51 5.68 -0.71
CA LEU A 82 9.60 5.40 0.40
C LEU A 82 8.24 6.06 0.11
N TYR A 83 7.18 5.29 0.27
CA TYR A 83 5.82 5.69 0.02
C TYR A 83 5.02 5.66 1.32
N ASP A 84 4.55 6.83 1.75
CA ASP A 84 3.64 6.97 2.88
C ASP A 84 2.22 6.57 2.42
N LYS A 85 1.73 5.44 2.94
CA LYS A 85 0.43 4.86 2.57
C LYS A 85 -0.74 5.79 2.93
N ALA A 86 -0.62 6.53 4.03
CA ALA A 86 -1.69 7.41 4.53
C ALA A 86 -1.73 8.73 3.76
N LYS A 87 -0.56 9.35 3.52
CA LYS A 87 -0.45 10.63 2.82
C LYS A 87 -0.41 10.49 1.30
N LYS A 88 -0.32 9.26 0.79
CA LYS A 88 -0.16 8.96 -0.65
C LYS A 88 1.01 9.72 -1.27
N LYS A 89 2.12 9.82 -0.52
CA LYS A 89 3.28 10.65 -0.87
C LYS A 89 4.54 9.81 -0.99
N ALA A 90 5.29 10.03 -2.06
CA ALA A 90 6.58 9.40 -2.30
C ALA A 90 7.75 10.32 -1.93
N PHE A 91 8.81 9.71 -1.39
CA PHE A 91 10.08 10.32 -1.06
C PHE A 91 11.18 9.51 -1.74
N VAL A 92 11.95 10.15 -2.63
CA VAL A 92 12.99 9.48 -3.42
C VAL A 92 14.35 10.03 -3.03
N SER A 93 15.31 9.14 -2.80
CA SER A 93 16.71 9.49 -2.58
C SER A 93 17.61 8.59 -3.41
N GLU A 94 18.75 9.11 -3.83
CA GLU A 94 19.85 8.26 -4.31
C GLU A 94 20.38 7.41 -3.16
N TYR A 95 20.80 6.18 -3.47
CA TYR A 95 21.52 5.32 -2.54
C TYR A 95 22.77 4.74 -3.21
N THR A 96 23.82 4.60 -2.40
CA THR A 96 25.09 3.96 -2.75
C THR A 96 25.31 2.78 -1.82
N TRP A 97 25.97 1.74 -2.32
CA TRP A 97 26.33 0.54 -1.55
C TRP A 97 27.58 0.77 -0.72
#